data_AF-A0A6G4WM30-F1
#
_entry.id   AF-A0A6G4WM30-F1
#
_cell.length_a   1.000
_cell.length_b   1.000
_cell.length_c   1.000
_cell.angle_alpha   90.00
_cell.angle_beta   90.00
_cell.angle_gamma   90.00
#
_symmetry.space_group_name_H-M   'P 1'
#
loop_
_entity.id
_entity.type
_entity.pdbx_description
1 polymer ?
#
loop_
_entity_poly.entity_id
_entity_poly.type
_entity_poly.pdbx_seq_one_letter_code
_entity_poly.pdbx_strand_id
1 'polypeptide(L)'
;MALYAPEAVFIADDGRTITEHAEIAAIIGRDIKLGLPLVTNVRHVFVAGDTAQIVFDWSIDGTGPDGEQVHLGGAACDVLLAVFPDIVINVSYDTLI
;
A
#
# COMPACT_ATOMS: atom_id res chain seq x y z
N MET A 1 -8.03 0.67 8.39
CA MET A 1 -7.28 -0.50 8.89
C MET A 1 -7.97 -1.83 8.65
N ALA A 2 -9.26 -1.89 8.29
CA ALA A 2 -9.90 -3.15 7.91
C ALA A 2 -9.21 -3.87 6.73
N LEU A 3 -8.38 -3.15 5.96
CA LEU A 3 -7.61 -3.70 4.84
C LEU A 3 -6.36 -4.49 5.26
N TYR A 4 -5.84 -4.33 6.49
CA TYR A 4 -4.66 -5.05 6.97
C TYR A 4 -5.06 -6.10 8.01
N ALA A 5 -4.51 -7.31 7.89
CA ALA A 5 -4.77 -8.40 8.83
C ALA A 5 -4.22 -8.05 10.22
N PRO A 6 -4.80 -8.55 11.33
CA PRO A 6 -4.27 -8.28 12.67
C PRO A 6 -2.78 -8.59 12.86
N GLU A 7 -2.26 -9.56 12.11
CA GLU A 7 -0.87 -10.01 12.08
C GLU A 7 -0.02 -9.39 10.96
N ALA A 8 -0.56 -8.40 10.24
CA ALA A 8 0.06 -7.89 9.04
C ALA A 8 1.43 -7.25 9.30
N VAL A 9 2.30 -7.41 8.31
CA VAL A 9 3.64 -6.83 8.27
C VAL A 9 3.73 -5.82 7.14
N PHE A 10 4.17 -4.61 7.46
CA PHE A 10 4.52 -3.60 6.47
C PHE A 10 6.04 -3.43 6.43
N ILE A 11 6.62 -3.41 5.24
CA ILE A 11 8.05 -3.17 5.03
C ILE A 11 8.18 -1.79 4.42
N ALA A 12 8.74 -0.86 5.20
CA ALA A 12 8.95 0.51 4.75
C ALA A 12 10.04 0.61 3.68
N ASP A 13 10.10 1.76 3.02
CA ASP A 13 11.09 2.11 2.00
C ASP A 13 12.55 1.99 2.51
N ASP A 14 12.77 2.24 3.80
CA ASP A 14 14.05 2.05 4.49
C ASP A 14 14.35 0.59 4.90
N GLY A 15 13.47 -0.35 4.56
CA GLY A 15 13.57 -1.77 4.84
C GLY A 15 13.16 -2.19 6.26
N ARG A 16 12.72 -1.27 7.12
CA ARG A 16 12.21 -1.62 8.45
C ARG A 16 10.90 -2.39 8.36
N THR A 17 10.81 -3.44 9.17
CA THR A 17 9.58 -4.18 9.42
C THR A 17 8.72 -3.44 10.44
N ILE A 18 7.47 -3.18 10.12
CA ILE A 18 6.48 -2.50 10.95
C ILE A 18 5.31 -3.47 11.16
N THR A 19 4.99 -3.74 12.42
CA THR A 19 3.88 -4.62 12.83
C THR A 19 2.77 -3.86 13.56
N GLU A 20 3.02 -2.61 13.96
CA GLU A 20 2.05 -1.79 14.67
C GLU A 20 1.09 -1.14 13.67
N HIS A 21 -0.18 -1.55 13.65
CA HIS A 21 -1.19 -1.00 12.72
C HIS A 21 -1.35 0.51 12.80
N ALA A 22 -1.13 1.11 13.98
CA ALA A 22 -1.17 2.56 14.13
C ALA A 22 -0.05 3.27 13.36
N GLU A 23 1.13 2.65 13.23
CA GLU A 23 2.24 3.17 12.44
C GLU A 23 1.98 2.97 10.94
N ILE A 24 1.51 1.78 10.54
CA ILE A 24 1.06 1.49 9.17
C ILE A 24 0.00 2.53 8.72
N ALA A 25 -0.98 2.80 9.59
CA ALA A 25 -2.01 3.81 9.39
C ALA A 25 -1.44 5.22 9.16
N ALA A 26 -0.42 5.58 9.94
CA ALA A 26 0.17 6.91 9.90
C ALA A 26 0.93 7.12 8.58
N ILE A 27 1.64 6.09 8.11
CA ILE A 27 2.38 6.10 6.84
C ILE A 27 1.40 6.26 5.68
N ILE A 28 0.44 5.35 5.53
CA ILE A 28 -0.54 5.39 4.43
C ILE A 28 -1.41 6.65 4.54
N GLY A 29 -1.78 7.03 5.76
CA GLY A 29 -2.60 8.20 6.04
C GLY A 29 -1.92 9.52 5.65
N ARG A 30 -0.58 9.60 5.65
CA ARG A 30 0.16 10.76 5.14
C ARG A 30 -0.17 11.00 3.66
N ASP A 31 -0.16 9.94 2.86
CA ASP A 31 -0.34 10.03 1.42
C ASP A 31 -1.82 10.25 1.06
N ILE A 32 -2.74 9.56 1.74
CA ILE A 32 -4.18 9.77 1.57
C ILE A 32 -4.60 11.20 1.92
N LYS A 33 -3.96 11.83 2.93
CA LYS A 33 -4.27 13.21 3.34
C LYS A 33 -3.98 14.26 2.27
N LEU A 34 -3.21 13.93 1.24
CA LEU A 34 -3.00 14.82 0.10
C LEU A 34 -4.31 15.08 -0.66
N GLY A 35 -5.31 14.19 -0.54
CA GLY A 35 -6.60 14.34 -1.22
C GLY A 35 -6.52 14.20 -2.74
N LEU A 36 -5.38 13.72 -3.23
CA LEU A 36 -5.10 13.49 -4.64
C LEU A 36 -5.43 12.03 -5.02
N PRO A 37 -5.75 11.75 -6.29
CA PRO A 37 -5.99 10.38 -6.73
C PRO A 37 -4.74 9.50 -6.56
N LEU A 38 -4.91 8.34 -5.90
CA LEU A 38 -3.95 7.25 -5.93
C LEU A 38 -4.25 6.37 -7.14
N VAL A 39 -3.36 6.36 -8.13
CA VAL A 39 -3.48 5.55 -9.34
C VAL A 39 -2.57 4.33 -9.21
N THR A 40 -3.08 3.14 -9.50
CA THR A 40 -2.30 1.91 -9.49
C THR A 40 -2.28 1.24 -10.85
N ASN A 41 -1.12 0.71 -11.24
CA ASN A 41 -0.92 -0.09 -12.44
C ASN A 41 -0.42 -1.48 -12.05
N VAL A 42 -1.32 -2.46 -12.11
CA VAL A 42 -1.01 -3.84 -11.72
C VAL A 42 -0.10 -4.48 -12.76
N ARG A 43 1.10 -4.91 -12.34
CA ARG A 43 2.07 -5.61 -13.19
C ARG A 43 1.78 -7.10 -13.23
N HIS A 44 1.61 -7.71 -12.06
CA HIS A 44 1.41 -9.14 -11.92
C HIS A 44 0.48 -9.48 -10.76
N VAL A 45 -0.26 -10.58 -10.92
CA VAL A 45 -1.05 -11.21 -9.87
C VAL A 45 -0.76 -12.71 -9.90
N PHE A 46 -0.32 -13.26 -8.77
CA PHE A 46 -0.08 -14.69 -8.60
C PHE A 46 -1.01 -15.22 -7.50
N VAL A 47 -1.89 -16.16 -7.84
CA VAL A 47 -2.88 -16.71 -6.89
C VAL A 47 -2.48 -18.12 -6.48
N ALA A 48 -2.51 -18.40 -5.18
CA ALA A 48 -2.20 -19.69 -4.60
C ALA A 48 -3.18 -20.03 -3.45
N GLY A 49 -4.22 -20.79 -3.77
CA GLY A 49 -5.24 -21.18 -2.80
C GLY A 49 -6.02 -19.98 -2.27
N ASP A 50 -5.95 -19.76 -0.97
CA ASP A 50 -6.54 -18.63 -0.24
C ASP A 50 -5.59 -17.43 -0.11
N THR A 51 -4.44 -17.46 -0.80
CA THR A 51 -3.50 -16.36 -0.84
C THR A 51 -3.32 -15.82 -2.26
N ALA A 52 -2.94 -14.55 -2.36
CA ALA A 52 -2.50 -13.95 -3.62
C ALA A 52 -1.33 -13.00 -3.38
N GLN A 53 -0.40 -12.92 -4.33
CA GLN A 53 0.59 -11.86 -4.40
C GLN A 53 0.21 -10.92 -5.55
N ILE A 54 0.27 -9.62 -5.30
CA ILE A 54 0.11 -8.57 -6.30
C ILE A 54 1.37 -7.70 -6.35
N VAL A 55 1.85 -7.40 -7.55
CA VAL A 55 2.94 -6.46 -7.80
C VAL A 55 2.41 -5.35 -8.67
N PHE A 56 2.58 -4.10 -8.25
CA PHE A 56 2.00 -2.95 -8.95
C PHE A 56 2.88 -1.71 -8.80
N ASP A 57 2.75 -0.80 -9.76
CA ASP A 57 3.21 0.57 -9.60
C ASP A 57 2.07 1.42 -9.05
N TRP A 58 2.42 2.46 -8.30
CA TRP A 58 1.46 3.44 -7.84
C TRP A 58 1.99 4.86 -8.04
N SER A 59 1.08 5.81 -8.21
CA SER A 59 1.42 7.23 -8.19
C SER A 59 0.31 8.09 -7.59
N ILE A 60 0.73 9.23 -7.07
CA ILE A 60 -0.10 10.34 -6.63
C ILE A 60 0.49 11.59 -7.28
N ASP A 61 -0.24 12.12 -8.26
CA ASP A 61 0.19 13.27 -9.06
C ASP A 61 -0.89 14.35 -9.04
N GLY A 62 -0.51 15.58 -8.75
CA GLY A 62 -1.40 16.73 -8.86
C GLY A 62 -1.04 17.90 -7.96
N THR A 63 -1.96 18.86 -7.85
CA THR A 63 -1.79 20.04 -7.02
C THR A 63 -2.26 19.76 -5.59
N GLY A 64 -1.35 19.82 -4.63
CA GLY A 64 -1.62 19.60 -3.22
C GLY A 64 -2.51 20.68 -2.59
N PRO A 65 -2.96 20.48 -1.34
CA PRO A 65 -3.83 21.42 -0.63
C PRO A 65 -3.21 22.81 -0.38
N ASP A 66 -1.88 22.89 -0.40
CA ASP A 66 -1.09 24.12 -0.27
C ASP A 66 -0.86 24.84 -1.61
N GLY A 67 -1.29 24.25 -2.73
CA GLY A 67 -1.09 24.76 -4.07
C GLY A 67 0.21 24.30 -4.74
N GLU A 68 1.06 23.54 -4.05
CA GLU A 68 2.31 23.01 -4.60
C GLU A 68 2.06 21.78 -5.47
N GLN A 69 2.96 21.52 -6.41
CA GLN A 69 2.92 20.27 -7.19
C GLN A 69 3.42 19.10 -6.35
N VAL A 70 2.66 18.01 -6.35
CA VAL A 70 3.00 16.74 -5.73
C VAL A 70 3.22 15.71 -6.83
N HIS A 71 4.37 15.05 -6.75
CA HIS A 71 4.73 13.89 -7.57
C HIS A 71 5.30 12.84 -6.63
N LEU A 72 4.46 11.87 -6.27
CA LEU A 72 4.85 10.73 -5.45
C LEU A 72 4.52 9.47 -6.22
N GLY A 73 5.40 8.49 -6.16
CA GLY A 73 5.14 7.21 -6.77
C GLY A 73 6.10 6.16 -6.29
N GLY A 74 5.76 4.93 -6.65
CA GLY A 74 6.50 3.79 -6.18
C GLY A 74 6.12 2.49 -6.86
N ALA A 75 6.86 1.46 -6.50
CA ALA A 75 6.47 0.08 -6.78
C ALA A 75 6.17 -0.62 -5.45
N ALA A 76 5.08 -1.38 -5.43
CA ALA A 76 4.66 -2.12 -4.27
C ALA A 76 4.41 -3.59 -4.58
N CYS A 77 4.58 -4.43 -3.56
CA CYS A 77 4.24 -5.83 -3.57
C CYS A 77 3.44 -6.18 -2.32
N ASP A 78 2.21 -6.65 -2.50
CA ASP A 78 1.36 -7.07 -1.40
C ASP A 78 1.08 -8.58 -1.45
N VAL A 79 1.07 -9.22 -0.29
CA VAL A 79 0.56 -10.57 -0.08
C VAL A 79 -0.78 -10.45 0.62
N LEU A 80 -1.79 -11.05 0.01
CA LEU A 80 -3.20 -10.94 0.36
C LEU A 80 -3.71 -12.30 0.86
N LEU A 81 -4.58 -12.26 1.85
CA LEU A 81 -5.44 -13.38 2.25
C LEU A 81 -6.84 -13.16 1.63
N ALA A 82 -7.35 -14.15 0.92
CA ALA A 82 -8.71 -14.20 0.40
C ALA A 82 -9.66 -14.66 1.51
N VAL A 83 -10.06 -13.74 2.38
CA VAL A 83 -10.99 -14.00 3.48
C VAL A 83 -12.38 -13.57 3.05
N PHE A 84 -13.05 -14.39 2.23
CA PHE A 84 -14.35 -14.04 1.64
C PHE A 84 -15.34 -13.46 2.69
N PRO A 85 -15.98 -12.30 2.42
CA PRO A 85 -15.98 -11.55 1.16
C PRO A 85 -14.85 -10.53 0.97
N ASP A 86 -13.93 -10.42 1.94
CA ASP A 86 -12.93 -9.36 2.01
C ASP A 86 -11.54 -9.82 1.54
N ILE A 87 -10.78 -8.88 0.98
CA ILE A 87 -9.36 -9.04 0.70
C ILE A 87 -8.60 -8.32 1.80
N VAL A 88 -7.65 -9.03 2.42
CA VAL A 88 -6.87 -8.48 3.53
C VAL A 88 -5.38 -8.58 3.21
N ILE A 89 -4.67 -7.47 3.36
CA ILE A 89 -3.21 -7.38 3.20
C ILE A 89 -2.54 -7.99 4.43
N ASN A 90 -1.69 -8.98 4.20
CA ASN A 90 -0.90 -9.67 5.20
C ASN A 90 0.57 -9.20 5.18
N VAL A 91 1.12 -8.96 3.98
CA VAL A 91 2.44 -8.33 3.82
C VAL A 91 2.34 -7.23 2.79
N SER A 92 2.98 -6.09 3.04
CA SER A 92 3.10 -5.01 2.07
C SER A 92 4.54 -4.52 2.03
N TYR A 93 5.09 -4.34 0.84
CA TYR A 93 6.42 -3.78 0.59
C TYR A 93 6.26 -2.61 -0.36
N ASP A 94 6.86 -1.46 -0.01
CA ASP A 94 6.79 -0.25 -0.82
C ASP A 94 8.19 0.31 -1.10
N THR A 95 8.37 0.84 -2.32
CA THR A 95 9.59 1.55 -2.73
C THR A 95 9.19 2.86 -3.37
N LEU A 96 9.62 3.97 -2.79
CA LEU A 96 9.50 5.29 -3.41
C LEU A 96 10.43 5.38 -4.63
N ILE A 97 9.92 5.94 -5.73
CA ILE A 97 10.67 6.16 -6.98
C ILE A 97 10.62 7.65 -7.35
#